data_AF-A0A6L4ZCN2-F1
#
_entry.id   AF-A0A6L4ZCN2-F1
#
_cell.length_a   1.000
_cell.length_b   1.000
_cell.length_c   1.000
_cell.angle_alpha   90.00
_cell.angle_beta   90.00
_cell.angle_gamma   90.00
#
_symmetry.space_group_name_H-M   'P 1'
#
loop_
_entity.id
_entity.type
_entity.pdbx_description
1 polymer ?
#
loop_
_entity_poly.entity_id
_entity_poly.type
_entity_poly.pdbx_seq_one_letter_code
_entity_poly.pdbx_strand_id
1 'polypeptide(L)' 'MTTLTGTYYKGRLKLDKPVKFAKPVKVTVTFEKEKQSGLSLSDFSFAETQDLLKECKTSFADEVIEERRKAI' A
#
# COMPACT_ATOMS: atom_id res chain seq x y z
N MET A 1 6.00 -10.88 -27.39
CA MET A 1 5.32 -11.84 -26.49
C MET A 1 3.91 -11.34 -26.27
N THR A 2 2.89 -12.15 -26.53
CA THR A 2 1.49 -11.75 -26.34
C THR A 2 1.09 -12.06 -24.91
N THR A 3 0.91 -11.03 -24.09
CA THR A 3 0.43 -11.14 -22.71
C THR A 3 -1.10 -11.11 -22.72
N LEU A 4 -1.71 -12.09 -22.05
CA LEU A 4 -3.16 -12.16 -21.85
C LEU A 4 -3.46 -11.78 -20.41
N THR A 5 -4.27 -10.73 -20.25
CA THR A 5 -4.75 -10.27 -18.95
C THR A 5 -6.11 -10.86 -18.66
N GLY A 6 -6.36 -11.10 -17.38
CA GLY A 6 -7.63 -11.63 -16.91
C GLY A 6 -7.69 -11.64 -15.40
N THR A 7 -8.90 -11.74 -14.88
CA THR A 7 -9.16 -11.81 -13.45
C THR A 7 -9.16 -13.26 -13.00
N TYR A 8 -8.45 -13.55 -11.91
CA TYR A 8 -8.51 -14.83 -11.22
C TYR A 8 -9.35 -14.72 -9.96
N TYR A 9 -10.33 -15.61 -9.79
CA TYR A 9 -11.13 -15.69 -8.57
C TYR A 9 -11.57 -17.14 -8.30
N LYS A 10 -11.23 -17.65 -7.09
CA LYS A 10 -11.63 -18.99 -6.60
C LYS A 10 -11.40 -20.14 -7.61
N GLY A 11 -10.21 -20.20 -8.21
CA GLY A 11 -9.86 -21.26 -9.17
C GLY A 11 -10.39 -21.05 -10.59
N ARG A 12 -11.11 -19.95 -10.85
CA ARG A 12 -11.59 -19.58 -12.18
C ARG A 12 -10.80 -18.39 -12.72
N LEU A 13 -10.29 -18.51 -13.94
CA LEU A 13 -9.61 -17.45 -14.67
C LEU A 13 -10.52 -16.93 -15.77
N LYS A 14 -10.88 -15.64 -15.72
CA LYS A 14 -11.70 -14.97 -16.72
C LYS A 14 -10.80 -14.03 -17.53
N LEU A 15 -10.61 -14.33 -18.81
CA LEU A 15 -9.84 -13.49 -19.73
C LEU A 15 -10.67 -12.26 -20.15
N ASP A 16 -10.02 -11.10 -20.26
CA ASP A 16 -10.69 -9.86 -20.69
C ASP A 16 -11.06 -9.90 -22.18
N LYS A 17 -10.23 -10.59 -22.98
CA LYS A 17 -10.47 -10.78 -24.40
C LYS A 17 -10.63 -12.28 -24.70
N PRO A 18 -11.68 -12.68 -25.42
CA PRO A 18 -11.84 -14.06 -25.83
C PRO A 18 -10.77 -14.40 -26.87
N VAL A 19 -9.93 -15.38 -26.55
CA VAL A 19 -8.89 -15.88 -27.47
C VAL A 19 -9.23 -17.31 -27.85
N LYS A 20 -9.26 -17.58 -29.15
CA LYS A 20 -9.43 -18.93 -29.70
C LYS A 20 -8.08 -19.40 -30.23
N PHE A 21 -7.61 -20.52 -29.72
CA PHE A 21 -6.43 -21.20 -30.24
C PHE A 21 -6.86 -22.40 -31.07
N ALA A 22 -6.33 -22.54 -32.29
CA ALA A 22 -6.64 -23.66 -33.19
C ALA A 22 -5.96 -24.97 -32.78
N LYS A 23 -4.97 -24.91 -31.88
CA LYS A 23 -4.18 -26.05 -31.39
C LYS A 23 -3.97 -25.93 -29.88
N PRO A 24 -3.66 -27.01 -29.15
CA PRO A 24 -3.32 -26.93 -27.73
C PRO A 24 -2.10 -26.02 -27.54
N VAL A 25 -2.19 -25.05 -26.63
CA VAL A 25 -1.10 -24.11 -26.33
C VAL A 25 -0.70 -24.22 -24.87
N LYS A 26 0.60 -24.28 -24.61
CA LYS A 26 1.16 -24.21 -23.26
C LYS A 26 1.15 -22.77 -22.79
N VAL A 27 0.58 -22.50 -21.61
CA VAL A 27 0.46 -21.16 -21.03
C VAL A 27 1.16 -21.09 -19.67
N THR A 28 1.85 -19.98 -19.42
CA THR A 28 2.46 -19.64 -18.14
C THR A 28 1.63 -18.54 -17.48
N VAL A 29 1.11 -18.80 -16.29
CA VAL A 29 0.27 -17.84 -15.55
C VAL A 29 1.12 -17.20 -14.45
N THR A 30 1.20 -15.87 -14.46
CA THR A 30 1.87 -15.08 -13.43
C THR A 30 0.81 -14.32 -12.64
N PHE A 31 0.79 -14.50 -11.32
CA PHE A 31 -0.08 -13.76 -10.43
C PHE A 31 0.68 -12.58 -9.84
N GLU A 32 0.26 -11.36 -10.15
CA GLU A 32 0.67 -10.19 -9.38
C GLU A 32 -0.08 -10.24 -8.05
N LYS A 33 0.65 -10.60 -6.99
CA LYS A 33 0.13 -10.56 -5.64
C LYS A 33 0.09 -9.09 -5.25
N GLU A 34 -1.09 -8.56 -4.92
CA GLU A 34 -1.19 -7.25 -4.28
C GLU A 34 -0.28 -7.28 -3.05
N LYS A 35 0.77 -6.44 -3.05
CA LYS A 35 1.52 -6.17 -1.83
C LYS A 35 0.52 -5.54 -0.88
N GLN A 36 0.04 -6.31 0.10
CA GLN A 36 -0.57 -5.72 1.28
C GLN A 36 0.50 -4.84 1.92
N SER A 37 0.49 -3.54 1.60
CA SER A 37 1.31 -2.53 2.24
C SER A 37 0.72 -2.26 3.62
N GLY A 38 0.75 -3.27 4.48
CA GLY A 38 0.56 -3.07 5.91
C GLY A 38 1.86 -2.48 6.45
N LEU A 39 1.77 -1.35 7.14
CA LEU A 39 2.90 -0.85 7.90
C LEU A 39 3.30 -1.91 8.94
N SER A 40 4.54 -2.35 8.83
CA SER A 40 5.18 -3.30 9.73
C SER A 40 5.93 -2.54 10.82
N LEU A 41 6.20 -3.18 11.97
CA LEU A 41 6.99 -2.56 13.03
C LEU A 41 8.41 -2.18 12.56
N SER A 42 8.92 -2.83 11.51
CA SER A 42 10.17 -2.44 10.85
C SER A 42 10.10 -1.11 10.10
N ASP A 43 8.91 -0.63 9.77
CA ASP A 43 8.71 0.70 9.16
C ASP A 43 8.69 1.81 10.23
N PHE A 44 8.73 1.48 11.53
CA PHE A 44 8.80 2.44 12.62
C PHE A 44 10.22 2.51 13.20
N SER A 45 10.86 3.68 13.09
CA SER A 45 12.18 3.94 13.66
C SER A 45 12.11 5.05 14.72
N PHE A 46 12.45 4.68 15.97
CA PHE A 46 12.52 5.64 17.07
C PHE A 46 13.63 6.68 16.87
N ALA A 47 14.74 6.28 16.24
CA ALA A 47 15.87 7.16 15.97
C ALA A 47 15.48 8.27 14.97
N GLU A 48 14.79 7.91 13.88
CA GLU A 48 14.30 8.88 12.89
C GLU A 48 13.29 9.85 13.52
N THR A 49 12.41 9.33 14.36
CA THR A 49 11.44 10.14 15.10
C THR A 49 12.14 11.12 16.05
N GLN A 50 13.20 10.68 16.73
CA GLN A 50 13.98 11.53 17.63
C GLN A 50 14.71 12.66 16.88
N ASP A 51 15.23 12.40 15.69
CA ASP A 51 15.88 13.42 14.86
C ASP A 51 14.86 14.45 14.33
N LEU A 52 13.69 14.00 13.87
CA LEU A 52 12.60 14.90 13.46
C LEU A 52 12.11 15.79 14.62
N LEU A 53 12.10 15.26 15.85
CA LEU A 53 11.65 15.99 17.04
C LEU A 53 12.67 17.04 17.52
N LYS A 54 13.95 16.97 17.13
CA LYS A 54 14.96 17.99 17.51
C LYS A 54 14.63 19.38 16.97
N GLU A 55 13.97 19.44 15.82
CA GLU A 55 13.59 20.71 15.18
C GLU A 55 12.22 21.21 15.65
N CYS A 56 11.44 20.35 16.33
CA CYS A 56 10.13 20.69 16.82
C CYS A 56 10.25 21.52 18.11
N LYS A 57 10.17 22.85 17.98
CA LYS A 57 10.29 23.81 19.09
C LYS A 57 8.99 24.04 19.85
N THR A 58 7.88 23.50 19.34
CA THR A 58 6.55 23.69 19.90
C THR A 58 6.04 22.37 20.44
N SER A 59 5.53 22.37 21.66
CA SER A 59 4.81 21.21 22.18
C SER A 59 3.33 21.33 21.86
N PHE A 60 2.68 20.20 21.61
CA PHE A 60 1.21 20.13 21.57
C PHE A 60 0.60 20.67 22.88
N ALA A 61 1.31 20.55 23.99
CA ALA A 61 0.89 21.14 25.27
C ALA A 61 0.83 22.67 25.23
N ASP A 62 1.73 23.33 24.51
CA ASP A 62 1.75 24.79 24.39
C ASP A 62 0.54 25.29 23.60
N GLU A 63 0.19 24.58 22.53
CA GLU A 63 -0.98 24.87 21.70
C GLU A 63 -2.29 24.70 22.49
N VAL A 64 -2.42 23.62 23.26
CA VAL A 64 -3.57 23.39 24.15
C VAL A 64 -3.67 24.46 25.25
N ILE A 65 -2.54 24.95 25.78
CA ILE A 65 -2.52 26.03 26.77
C ILE A 65 -2.99 27.35 26.14
N GLU A 66 -2.56 27.67 24.93
CA GLU A 66 -3.03 28.85 24.21
C GLU A 66 -4.53 28.82 23.93
N GLU A 67 -5.05 27.68 23.46
CA GLU A 67 -6.49 27.51 23.21
C GLU A 67 -7.31 27.81 24.47
N ARG A 68 -6.88 27.29 25.63
CA ARG A 68 -7.55 27.53 26.91
C ARG A 68 -7.48 28.99 27.37
N ARG A 69 -6.39 29.69 27.06
CA ARG A 69 -6.24 31.11 27.41
C ARG A 69 -7.10 32.03 26.53
N LYS A 70 -7.35 31.66 25.27
CA LYS A 70 -8.22 32.41 24.35
C LYS A 70 -9.72 32.21 24.62
N ALA A 71 -10.08 31.15 25.38
CA ALA A 71 -11.46 30.82 25.72
C ALA A 71 -11.99 31.50 27.00
N ILE A 72 -11.19 32.38 27.62
CA ILE A 72 -11.54 33.22 28.79
C ILE A 72 -11.62 34.68 28.33
#